data_AF-A0A8S2AX12-F1
#
_entry.id   AF-A0A8S2AX12-F1
#
_cell.length_a   1.000
_cell.length_b   1.000
_cell.length_c   1.000
_cell.angle_alpha   90.00
_cell.angle_beta   90.00
_cell.angle_gamma   90.00
#
_symmetry.space_group_name_H-M   'P 1'
#
loop_
_entity.id
_entity.type
_entity.pdbx_description
1 polymer ?
#
loop_
_entity_poly.entity_id
_entity_poly.type
_entity_poly.pdbx_seq_one_letter_code
_entity_poly.pdbx_strand_id
1 'polypeptide(L)'
;MLAWVQFISGLIADIDTESEKFRWMGSARIDFYALQRIICLRQYNGRILFLPAPGFESYGQPASCSLYKEPPVRDKELGYQGPETKFEDLEWRELKGPFVTVWLHNVPWGAENTLSAPAAKFSDGFWDLIVLKNCPKLVLLSLMRQTSSGTHVESPCISYLKALMSYDKLQVTVDQGLATTLLS
;
A
#
# COMPACT_ATOMS: atom_id res chain seq x y z
N MET A 1 11.73 9.65 5.00
CA MET A 1 11.66 8.40 4.20
C MET A 1 10.85 8.71 2.94
N LEU A 2 11.28 8.22 1.79
CA LEU A 2 10.87 8.61 0.43
C LEU A 2 9.39 8.29 0.12
N ALA A 3 8.44 9.08 0.62
CA ALA A 3 7.01 8.90 0.34
C ALA A 3 6.63 9.02 -1.16
N TRP A 4 7.58 9.36 -2.03
CA TRP A 4 7.41 9.49 -3.48
C TRP A 4 7.46 8.16 -4.24
N VAL A 5 8.00 7.10 -3.64
CA VAL A 5 8.27 5.83 -4.35
C VAL A 5 7.37 4.70 -3.86
N GLN A 6 7.27 4.55 -2.53
CA GLN A 6 6.49 3.50 -1.92
C GLN A 6 6.07 3.85 -0.49
N PHE A 7 4.99 3.24 -0.04
CA PHE A 7 4.54 3.23 1.34
C PHE A 7 4.30 1.79 1.79
N ILE A 8 4.76 1.46 3.00
CA ILE A 8 4.67 0.11 3.57
C ILE A 8 4.15 0.23 4.99
N SER A 9 3.17 -0.61 5.34
CA SER A 9 2.63 -0.74 6.68
C SER A 9 2.34 -2.20 7.06
N GLY A 10 2.31 -2.48 8.36
CA GLY A 10 2.07 -3.80 8.93
C GLY A 10 3.34 -4.65 9.03
N LEU A 11 3.20 -5.95 8.77
CA LEU A 11 4.26 -6.96 8.97
C LEU A 11 5.61 -6.54 8.39
N ILE A 12 5.62 -6.01 7.18
CA ILE A 12 6.84 -5.71 6.44
C ILE A 12 7.51 -4.44 7.01
N ALA A 13 6.73 -3.42 7.39
CA ALA A 13 7.26 -2.24 8.08
C ALA A 13 7.86 -2.58 9.44
N ASP A 14 7.22 -3.50 10.18
CA ASP A 14 7.75 -4.00 11.46
C ASP A 14 9.05 -4.78 11.25
N ILE A 15 9.17 -5.56 10.17
CA ILE A 15 10.42 -6.25 9.82
C ILE A 15 11.52 -5.24 9.50
N ASP A 16 11.25 -4.29 8.61
CA ASP A 16 12.22 -3.25 8.22
C ASP A 16 12.72 -2.46 9.43
N THR A 17 11.83 -2.12 10.36
CA THR A 17 12.17 -1.31 11.53
C THR A 17 12.85 -2.12 12.63
N GLU A 18 12.24 -3.22 13.06
CA GLU A 18 12.68 -3.96 14.24
C GLU A 18 13.90 -4.85 13.97
N SER A 19 14.16 -5.21 12.70
CA SER A 19 15.35 -5.98 12.32
C SER A 19 16.65 -5.15 12.37
N GLU A 20 16.57 -3.82 12.44
CA GLU A 20 17.74 -2.93 12.50
C GLU A 20 18.61 -3.15 13.75
N LYS A 21 18.07 -3.77 14.81
CA LYS A 21 18.88 -4.23 15.96
C LYS A 21 19.89 -5.34 15.61
N PHE A 22 19.70 -6.01 14.47
CA PHE A 22 20.54 -7.10 13.99
C PHE A 22 21.35 -6.73 12.74
N ARG A 23 21.71 -5.45 12.56
CA ARG A 23 22.55 -5.01 11.43
C ARG A 23 23.86 -5.80 11.26
N TRP A 24 24.39 -6.37 12.34
CA TRP A 24 25.58 -7.23 12.30
C TRP A 24 25.40 -8.49 11.44
N MET A 25 24.16 -8.95 11.19
CA MET A 25 23.87 -10.09 10.31
C MET A 25 23.83 -9.71 8.82
N GLY A 26 24.03 -8.44 8.47
CA GLY A 26 23.91 -7.99 7.08
C GLY A 26 22.48 -8.15 6.56
N SER A 27 22.33 -8.68 5.34
CA SER A 27 21.01 -8.89 4.69
C SER A 27 20.18 -9.99 5.36
N ALA A 28 20.82 -11.00 5.97
CA ALA A 28 20.14 -12.12 6.62
C ALA A 28 19.23 -11.69 7.80
N ARG A 29 19.39 -10.47 8.32
CA ARG A 29 18.54 -9.92 9.38
C ARG A 29 17.06 -9.86 9.00
N ILE A 30 16.77 -9.60 7.73
CA ILE A 30 15.39 -9.49 7.23
C ILE A 30 14.72 -10.86 7.28
N ASP A 31 15.39 -11.90 6.79
CA ASP A 31 14.87 -13.27 6.78
C ASP A 31 14.67 -13.83 8.19
N PHE A 32 15.67 -13.64 9.06
CA PHE A 32 15.59 -14.09 10.45
C PHE A 32 14.41 -13.44 11.17
N TYR A 33 14.28 -12.11 11.03
CA TYR A 33 13.23 -11.37 11.70
C TYR A 33 11.84 -11.64 11.11
N ALA A 34 11.75 -11.81 9.79
CA ALA A 34 10.53 -12.22 9.11
C ALA A 34 10.03 -13.55 9.64
N LEU A 35 10.90 -14.56 9.79
CA LEU A 35 10.52 -15.85 10.35
C LEU A 35 9.99 -15.71 11.78
N GLN A 36 10.68 -14.94 12.63
CA GLN A 36 10.24 -14.65 14.00
C GLN A 36 8.84 -13.99 14.01
N ARG A 37 8.61 -13.00 13.15
CA ARG A 37 7.32 -12.28 13.07
C ARG A 37 6.20 -13.13 12.45
N ILE A 38 6.52 -14.08 11.57
CA ILE A 38 5.52 -15.00 11.01
C ILE A 38 5.08 -16.02 12.07
N ILE A 39 6.00 -16.50 12.92
CA ILE A 39 5.66 -17.37 14.06
C ILE A 39 4.71 -16.63 15.02
N CYS A 40 4.97 -15.35 15.30
CA CYS A 40 4.13 -14.48 16.14
C CYS A 40 3.36 -13.45 15.29
N LEU A 41 2.57 -13.93 14.34
CA LEU A 41 1.89 -13.05 13.38
C LEU A 41 0.92 -12.07 14.06
N ARG A 42 1.19 -10.79 13.89
CA ARG A 42 0.30 -9.69 14.28
C ARG A 42 -0.65 -9.34 13.15
N GLN A 43 -1.87 -8.95 13.52
CA GLN A 43 -2.85 -8.35 12.61
C GLN A 43 -2.98 -6.86 12.93
N TYR A 44 -3.15 -6.06 11.89
CA TYR A 44 -3.25 -4.62 11.97
C TYR A 44 -4.64 -4.18 11.53
N ASN A 45 -5.36 -3.51 12.43
CA ASN A 45 -6.68 -3.00 12.12
C ASN A 45 -6.55 -1.63 11.46
N GLY A 46 -7.24 -1.46 10.34
CA GLY A 46 -7.09 -0.26 9.55
C GLY A 46 -8.23 -0.06 8.56
N ARG A 47 -8.21 1.09 7.92
CA ARG A 47 -9.09 1.48 6.83
C ARG A 47 -8.25 2.08 5.72
N ILE A 48 -8.48 1.62 4.51
CA ILE A 48 -7.86 2.17 3.31
C ILE A 48 -8.98 2.77 2.49
N LEU A 49 -8.97 4.09 2.33
CA LEU A 49 -9.86 4.83 1.47
C LEU A 49 -9.10 5.20 0.21
N PHE A 50 -9.64 4.86 -0.95
CA PHE A 50 -8.98 5.12 -2.22
C PHE A 50 -10.00 5.39 -3.30
N LEU A 51 -9.59 6.13 -4.33
CA LEU A 51 -10.33 6.21 -5.59
C LEU A 51 -9.80 5.14 -6.56
N PRO A 52 -10.64 4.19 -7.00
CA PRO A 52 -10.23 3.10 -7.85
C PRO A 52 -9.84 3.62 -9.24
N ALA A 53 -8.82 3.00 -9.84
CA ALA A 53 -8.54 3.17 -11.27
C ALA A 53 -9.64 2.48 -12.11
N PRO A 54 -9.84 2.90 -13.38
CA PRO A 54 -10.78 2.23 -14.28
C PRO A 54 -10.53 0.72 -14.35
N GLY A 55 -11.58 -0.08 -14.13
CA GLY A 55 -11.50 -1.55 -14.06
C GLY A 55 -11.23 -2.14 -12.67
N PHE A 56 -10.91 -1.31 -11.65
CA PHE A 56 -10.72 -1.74 -10.26
C PHE A 56 -11.86 -1.30 -9.33
N GLU A 57 -12.97 -0.84 -9.90
CA GLU A 57 -14.15 -0.35 -9.17
C GLU A 57 -14.86 -1.42 -8.33
N SER A 58 -14.67 -2.70 -8.67
CA SER A 58 -15.23 -3.83 -7.91
C SER A 58 -14.56 -4.04 -6.55
N TYR A 59 -13.37 -3.46 -6.33
CA TYR A 59 -12.62 -3.64 -5.10
C TYR A 59 -13.10 -2.69 -4.00
N GLY A 60 -13.12 -3.20 -2.76
CA GLY A 60 -13.61 -2.45 -1.60
C GLY A 60 -15.14 -2.30 -1.58
N GLN A 61 -15.66 -1.68 -0.53
CA GLN A 61 -17.07 -1.29 -0.45
C GLN A 61 -17.19 0.20 -0.77
N PRO A 62 -18.31 0.69 -1.34
CA PRO A 62 -18.56 2.13 -1.45
C PRO A 62 -18.41 2.78 -0.08
N ALA A 63 -17.59 3.81 0.02
CA ALA A 63 -17.42 4.55 1.27
C ALA A 63 -18.71 5.33 1.54
N SER A 64 -19.45 4.98 2.60
CA SER A 64 -20.60 5.79 3.05
C SER A 64 -20.05 7.14 3.55
N CYS A 65 -20.19 8.17 2.73
CA CYS A 65 -19.46 9.43 2.85
C CYS A 65 -19.72 10.17 4.19
N SER A 66 -18.64 10.38 4.96
CA SER A 66 -18.44 11.57 5.79
C SER A 66 -16.97 11.69 6.24
N LEU A 67 -16.02 11.80 5.31
CA LEU A 67 -14.65 12.22 5.65
C LEU A 67 -14.32 13.57 4.98
N TYR A 68 -14.01 14.55 5.85
CA TYR A 68 -13.47 15.88 5.63
C TYR A 68 -13.64 16.49 4.24
N LYS A 69 -14.68 17.33 4.08
CA LYS A 69 -14.59 18.45 3.13
C LYS A 69 -13.52 19.39 3.68
N GLU A 70 -12.36 19.48 3.04
CA GLU A 70 -11.52 20.64 3.29
C GLU A 70 -12.33 21.91 2.97
N PRO A 71 -12.25 22.97 3.79
CA PRO A 71 -12.84 24.25 3.42
C PRO A 71 -12.20 24.68 2.09
N PRO A 72 -12.96 25.28 1.16
CA PRO A 72 -12.41 25.72 -0.12
C PRO A 72 -11.32 26.76 0.14
N VAL A 73 -10.06 26.32 0.07
CA VAL A 73 -8.90 27.20 0.11
C VAL A 73 -8.91 27.97 -1.19
N ARG A 74 -9.24 29.26 -1.12
CA ARG A 74 -9.02 30.21 -2.21
C ARG A 74 -7.55 30.57 -2.24
N ASP A 75 -6.72 29.69 -2.78
CA ASP A 75 -5.40 30.07 -3.23
C ASP A 75 -5.36 30.07 -4.77
N LYS A 76 -4.92 31.20 -5.33
CA LYS A 76 -4.75 31.38 -6.77
C LYS A 76 -3.72 30.36 -7.27
N GLU A 77 -4.18 29.40 -8.07
CA GLU A 77 -3.33 28.40 -8.73
C GLU A 77 -2.27 29.07 -9.63
N LEU A 78 -1.01 29.06 -9.18
CA LEU A 78 0.18 29.30 -10.02
C LEU A 78 0.89 27.98 -10.30
N GLY A 79 0.13 26.92 -10.59
CA GLY A 79 0.61 25.58 -10.85
C GLY A 79 0.27 25.09 -12.25
N TYR A 80 1.00 24.07 -12.72
CA TYR A 80 0.65 23.37 -13.95
C TYR A 80 -0.67 22.63 -13.76
N GLN A 81 -1.76 23.14 -14.36
CA GLN A 81 -3.00 22.39 -14.52
C GLN A 81 -2.72 21.27 -15.51
N GLY A 82 -2.50 20.06 -14.98
CA GLY A 82 -2.44 18.84 -15.79
C GLY A 82 -3.73 18.65 -16.59
N PRO A 83 -3.73 17.78 -17.60
CA PRO A 83 -4.92 17.55 -18.43
C PRO A 83 -6.13 17.19 -17.55
N GLU A 84 -7.25 17.89 -17.75
CA GLU A 84 -8.52 17.66 -17.06
C GLU A 84 -9.08 16.27 -17.41
N THR A 85 -8.60 15.26 -16.71
CA THR A 85 -9.22 13.95 -16.68
C THR A 85 -10.44 14.01 -15.78
N LYS A 86 -11.64 13.86 -16.37
CA LYS A 86 -12.95 13.81 -15.72
C LYS A 86 -13.07 12.64 -14.74
N PHE A 87 -12.43 12.75 -13.58
CA PHE A 87 -12.53 11.78 -12.48
C PHE A 87 -13.58 12.18 -11.44
N GLU A 88 -14.43 13.15 -11.77
CA GLU A 88 -15.42 13.76 -10.87
C GLU A 88 -16.55 12.80 -10.48
N ASP A 89 -16.76 11.73 -11.26
CA ASP A 89 -17.81 10.73 -11.03
C ASP A 89 -17.33 9.48 -10.27
N LEU A 90 -16.04 9.39 -9.90
CA LEU A 90 -15.52 8.21 -9.22
C LEU A 90 -15.87 8.22 -7.73
N GLU A 91 -16.52 7.15 -7.28
CA GLU A 91 -16.86 6.96 -5.87
C GLU A 91 -15.68 6.42 -5.07
N TRP A 92 -15.48 6.99 -3.88
CA TRP A 92 -14.51 6.48 -2.92
C TRP A 92 -14.83 5.05 -2.50
N ARG A 93 -13.80 4.22 -2.43
CA ARG A 93 -13.87 2.82 -1.98
C ARG A 93 -13.12 2.66 -0.67
N GLU A 94 -13.66 1.83 0.21
CA GLU A 94 -13.09 1.50 1.51
C GLU A 94 -12.71 0.02 1.59
N LEU A 95 -11.49 -0.27 2.03
CA LEU A 95 -11.10 -1.58 2.54
C LEU A 95 -10.93 -1.50 4.05
N LYS A 96 -11.59 -2.41 4.76
CA LYS A 96 -11.46 -2.56 6.21
C LYS A 96 -10.57 -3.75 6.55
N GLY A 97 -9.72 -3.56 7.55
CA GLY A 97 -8.90 -4.61 8.14
C GLY A 97 -9.74 -5.67 8.86
N PRO A 98 -9.09 -6.69 9.43
CA PRO A 98 -7.66 -6.75 9.71
C PRO A 98 -6.77 -7.05 8.49
N PHE A 99 -5.63 -6.37 8.43
CA PHE A 99 -4.58 -6.57 7.43
C PHE A 99 -3.34 -7.20 8.06
N VAL A 100 -2.58 -7.96 7.29
CA VAL A 100 -1.24 -8.42 7.68
C VAL A 100 -0.20 -7.41 7.22
N THR A 101 -0.30 -6.93 5.98
CA THR A 101 0.53 -5.84 5.46
C THR A 101 -0.21 -5.11 4.35
N VAL A 102 0.14 -3.84 4.17
CA VAL A 102 -0.36 -2.97 3.11
C VAL A 102 0.85 -2.34 2.44
N TRP A 103 0.93 -2.47 1.12
CA TRP A 103 1.95 -1.84 0.29
C TRP A 103 1.33 -0.94 -0.75
N LEU A 104 1.95 0.22 -0.94
CA LEU A 104 1.65 1.15 -2.01
C LEU A 104 2.93 1.34 -2.81
N HIS A 105 2.88 1.11 -4.12
CA HIS A 105 4.04 1.17 -4.99
C HIS A 105 3.76 2.01 -6.23
N ASN A 106 4.70 2.90 -6.57
CA ASN A 106 4.73 3.58 -7.87
C ASN A 106 5.69 2.87 -8.84
N VAL A 107 6.60 2.06 -8.31
CA VAL A 107 7.59 1.30 -9.08
C VAL A 107 7.53 -0.20 -8.75
N PRO A 108 7.95 -1.08 -9.67
CA PRO A 108 7.78 -2.52 -9.46
C PRO A 108 8.59 -3.11 -8.31
N TRP A 109 9.82 -2.63 -8.12
CA TRP A 109 10.78 -3.20 -7.19
C TRP A 109 10.80 -2.40 -5.89
N GLY A 110 10.49 -3.06 -4.77
CA GLY A 110 10.60 -2.47 -3.42
C GLY A 110 12.01 -2.57 -2.82
N ALA A 111 12.81 -3.54 -3.30
CA ALA A 111 14.22 -3.76 -2.97
C ALA A 111 14.87 -4.62 -4.07
N GLU A 112 16.18 -4.88 -3.95
CA GLU A 112 16.98 -5.62 -4.95
C GLU A 112 16.35 -6.97 -5.35
N ASN A 113 15.84 -7.74 -4.38
CA ASN A 113 15.23 -9.06 -4.60
C ASN A 113 13.74 -9.07 -4.27
N THR A 114 13.05 -7.95 -4.46
CA THR A 114 11.66 -7.78 -4.02
C THR A 114 10.85 -7.10 -5.11
N LEU A 115 10.32 -7.91 -6.04
CA LEU A 115 9.40 -7.48 -7.08
C LEU A 115 7.99 -7.38 -6.50
N SER A 116 7.79 -6.38 -5.63
CA SER A 116 6.54 -6.18 -4.89
C SER A 116 5.35 -5.90 -5.81
N ALA A 117 5.53 -5.07 -6.83
CA ALA A 117 4.43 -4.61 -7.68
C ALA A 117 4.71 -4.85 -9.18
N PRO A 118 4.62 -6.11 -9.68
CA PRO A 118 5.02 -6.45 -11.05
C PRO A 118 4.34 -5.61 -12.15
N ALA A 119 3.12 -5.11 -11.91
CA ALA A 119 2.34 -4.34 -12.87
C ALA A 119 2.45 -2.80 -12.68
N ALA A 120 3.23 -2.34 -11.71
CA ALA A 120 3.41 -0.92 -11.44
C ALA A 120 4.16 -0.22 -12.57
N LYS A 121 3.72 0.99 -12.93
CA LYS A 121 4.35 1.81 -13.95
C LYS A 121 4.42 3.24 -13.44
N PHE A 122 5.64 3.75 -13.28
CA PHE A 122 5.89 5.08 -12.74
C PHE A 122 5.15 6.24 -13.43
N SER A 123 4.80 6.06 -14.71
CA SER A 123 4.21 7.12 -15.55
C SER A 123 2.73 6.89 -15.90
N ASP A 124 2.04 5.95 -15.26
CA ASP A 124 0.63 5.66 -15.57
C ASP A 124 -0.37 6.50 -14.76
N GLY A 125 0.10 7.26 -13.76
CA GLY A 125 -0.76 8.10 -12.93
C GLY A 125 -1.58 7.31 -11.90
N PHE A 126 -1.15 6.10 -11.57
CA PHE A 126 -1.79 5.26 -10.56
C PHE A 126 -0.79 4.80 -9.49
N TRP A 127 -1.33 4.52 -8.32
CA TRP A 127 -0.64 3.76 -7.28
C TRP A 127 -1.09 2.32 -7.32
N ASP A 128 -0.13 1.40 -7.29
CA ASP A 128 -0.39 -0.03 -7.14
C ASP A 128 -0.50 -0.34 -5.64
N LEU A 129 -1.73 -0.64 -5.20
CA LEU A 129 -2.06 -0.99 -3.82
C LEU A 129 -2.14 -2.52 -3.70
N ILE A 130 -1.29 -3.08 -2.85
CA ILE A 130 -1.21 -4.51 -2.58
C ILE A 130 -1.56 -4.72 -1.11
N VAL A 131 -2.63 -5.46 -0.87
CA VAL A 131 -3.15 -5.71 0.48
C VAL A 131 -3.11 -7.20 0.75
N LEU A 132 -2.39 -7.58 1.80
CA LEU A 132 -2.40 -8.95 2.30
C LEU A 132 -3.35 -9.02 3.50
N LYS A 133 -4.40 -9.83 3.37
CA LYS A 133 -5.32 -10.15 4.47
C LYS A 133 -4.84 -11.37 5.26
N ASN A 134 -5.56 -11.70 6.33
CA ASN A 134 -5.24 -12.85 7.16
C ASN A 134 -5.13 -14.14 6.31
N CYS A 135 -4.00 -14.84 6.45
CA CYS A 135 -3.71 -16.08 5.74
C CYS A 135 -2.92 -17.06 6.63
N PRO A 136 -2.95 -18.37 6.33
CA PRO A 136 -2.15 -19.34 7.07
C PRO A 136 -0.65 -19.03 6.98
N LYS A 137 0.09 -19.21 8.08
CA LYS A 137 1.52 -18.87 8.18
C LYS A 137 2.39 -19.56 7.11
N LEU A 138 2.08 -20.80 6.73
CA LEU A 138 2.80 -21.51 5.67
C LEU A 138 2.58 -20.87 4.29
N VAL A 139 1.37 -20.38 4.03
CA VAL A 139 1.09 -19.62 2.81
C VAL A 139 1.88 -18.32 2.84
N LEU A 140 1.87 -17.60 3.97
CA LEU A 140 2.67 -16.38 4.14
C LEU A 140 4.17 -16.61 3.89
N LEU A 141 4.76 -17.69 4.42
CA LEU A 141 6.16 -18.05 4.12
C LEU A 141 6.38 -18.30 2.63
N SER A 142 5.45 -18.98 1.96
CA SER A 142 5.50 -19.19 0.51
C SER A 142 5.42 -17.86 -0.25
N LEU A 143 4.56 -16.94 0.19
CA LEU A 143 4.42 -15.61 -0.43
C LEU A 143 5.70 -14.79 -0.31
N MET A 144 6.34 -14.78 0.87
CA MET A 144 7.62 -14.10 1.08
C MET A 144 8.70 -14.59 0.11
N ARG A 145 8.74 -15.91 -0.17
CA ARG A 145 9.68 -16.48 -1.15
C ARG A 145 9.34 -16.03 -2.58
N GLN A 146 8.05 -16.01 -2.92
CA GLN A 146 7.54 -15.65 -4.25
C GLN A 146 7.64 -14.15 -4.55
N THR A 147 7.91 -13.29 -3.57
CA THR A 147 8.09 -11.85 -3.79
C THR A 147 9.28 -11.55 -4.69
N SER A 148 10.32 -12.39 -4.68
CA SER A 148 11.47 -12.23 -5.58
C SER A 148 11.12 -12.41 -7.06
N SER A 149 10.20 -13.34 -7.37
CA SER A 149 9.70 -13.61 -8.71
C SER A 149 8.48 -12.78 -9.10
N GLY A 150 7.92 -11.99 -8.17
CA GLY A 150 6.68 -11.23 -8.38
C GLY A 150 5.39 -12.07 -8.39
N THR A 151 5.46 -13.39 -8.48
CA THR A 151 4.29 -14.30 -8.57
C THR A 151 3.42 -14.35 -7.31
N HIS A 152 3.87 -13.78 -6.20
CA HIS A 152 3.07 -13.67 -4.97
C HIS A 152 1.70 -12.99 -5.20
N VAL A 153 1.60 -12.06 -6.16
CA VAL A 153 0.35 -11.33 -6.46
C VAL A 153 -0.77 -12.21 -7.03
N GLU A 154 -0.44 -13.40 -7.52
CA GLU A 154 -1.41 -14.38 -8.04
C GLU A 154 -2.11 -15.16 -6.91
N SER A 155 -1.63 -15.03 -5.67
CA SER A 155 -2.21 -15.70 -4.52
C SER A 155 -3.60 -15.15 -4.17
N PRO A 156 -4.58 -16.01 -3.82
CA PRO A 156 -5.90 -15.56 -3.38
C PRO A 156 -5.88 -14.77 -2.05
N CYS A 157 -4.77 -14.83 -1.30
CA CYS A 157 -4.61 -14.08 -0.05
C CYS A 157 -4.25 -12.60 -0.28
N ILE A 158 -3.78 -12.26 -1.49
CA ILE A 158 -3.36 -10.91 -1.87
C ILE A 158 -4.46 -10.27 -2.72
N SER A 159 -4.80 -9.03 -2.39
CA SER A 159 -5.61 -8.18 -3.24
C SER A 159 -4.69 -7.15 -3.89
N TYR A 160 -4.54 -7.24 -5.21
CA TYR A 160 -3.80 -6.29 -6.02
C TYR A 160 -4.77 -5.37 -6.74
N LEU A 161 -4.68 -4.06 -6.52
CA LEU A 161 -5.55 -3.09 -7.17
C LEU A 161 -4.81 -1.80 -7.52
N LYS A 162 -5.35 -1.04 -8.46
CA LYS A 162 -4.84 0.30 -8.80
C LYS A 162 -5.74 1.40 -8.24
N ALA A 163 -5.11 2.40 -7.64
CA ALA A 163 -5.75 3.60 -7.13
C ALA A 163 -5.23 4.85 -7.85
N LEU A 164 -6.03 5.92 -7.94
CA LEU A 164 -5.60 7.16 -8.57
C LEU A 164 -4.46 7.83 -7.79
N MET A 165 -3.42 8.25 -8.52
CA MET A 165 -2.29 9.00 -7.97
C MET A 165 -2.60 10.50 -8.00
N SER A 166 -3.23 10.97 -6.92
CA SER A 166 -3.46 12.40 -6.68
C SER A 166 -3.52 12.63 -5.18
N TYR A 167 -3.01 13.79 -4.74
CA TYR A 167 -2.75 14.12 -3.33
C TYR A 167 -3.97 13.93 -2.41
N ASP A 168 -5.17 14.16 -2.93
CA ASP A 168 -6.41 14.09 -2.15
C ASP A 168 -7.18 12.77 -2.34
N LYS A 169 -6.64 11.82 -3.13
CA LYS A 169 -7.40 10.67 -3.67
C LYS A 169 -7.06 9.31 -3.03
N LEU A 170 -6.22 9.30 -2.00
CA LEU A 170 -5.84 8.10 -1.25
C LEU A 170 -5.55 8.41 0.23
N GLN A 171 -6.20 7.70 1.15
CA GLN A 171 -5.97 7.79 2.59
C GLN A 171 -5.80 6.38 3.18
N VAL A 172 -4.66 6.11 3.80
CA VAL A 172 -4.35 4.82 4.43
C VAL A 172 -4.17 5.01 5.92
N THR A 173 -5.05 4.40 6.72
CA THR A 173 -4.99 4.43 8.18
C THR A 173 -4.85 3.01 8.71
N VAL A 174 -3.71 2.67 9.33
CA VAL A 174 -3.47 1.31 9.86
C VAL A 174 -2.86 1.43 11.26
N ASP A 175 -3.51 0.86 12.29
CA ASP A 175 -3.05 0.75 13.68
C ASP A 175 -2.41 2.05 14.26
N GLN A 176 -3.16 3.16 14.22
CA GLN A 176 -2.76 4.51 14.69
C GLN A 176 -1.61 5.19 13.94
N GLY A 177 -1.02 4.56 12.93
CA GLY A 177 -0.24 5.24 11.90
C GLY A 177 -1.17 5.81 10.84
N LEU A 178 -1.44 7.11 10.90
CA LEU A 178 -2.07 7.81 9.80
C LEU A 178 -0.99 8.03 8.75
N ALA A 179 -1.03 7.30 7.65
CA ALA A 179 -0.29 7.65 6.44
C ALA A 179 -1.28 8.32 5.50
N THR A 180 -1.64 9.55 5.83
CA THR A 180 -2.15 10.45 4.80
C THR A 180 -0.93 10.94 4.07
N THR A 181 -0.84 10.70 2.77
CA THR A 181 0.21 11.29 1.93
C THR A 181 -0.10 12.79 1.78
N LEU A 182 0.07 13.55 2.87
CA LEU A 182 0.07 15.01 2.87
C LEU A 182 1.48 15.44 2.48
N LEU A 183 1.73 15.52 1.19
CA LEU A 183 2.94 16.16 0.67
C LEU A 183 2.56 17.62 0.36
N SER A 184 2.94 18.52 1.27
CA SER A 184 2.89 19.98 1.09
C SER A 184 3.86 20.46 0.02
#